data_AF-A0A9W8Z5E9-F1
#
_entry.id   AF-A0A9W8Z5E9-F1
#
_cell.length_a   1.000
_cell.length_b   1.000
_cell.length_c   1.000
_cell.angle_alpha   90.00
_cell.angle_beta   90.00
_cell.angle_gamma   90.00
#
_symmetry.space_group_name_H-M   'P 1'
#
loop_
_entity.id
_entity.type
_entity.pdbx_description
1 polymer ?
#
loop_
_entity_poly.entity_id
_entity_poly.type
_entity_poly.pdbx_seq_one_letter_code
_entity_poly.pdbx_strand_id
1 'polypeptide(L)'
;MDDEAKEFLANVEGGIVPVTCHDDVLRIAYIYIDEELWHGQGVFDIIEKLHAHGWSFGEGELRFNRTLDIFYLAQIAAAYYRWTSQLNGDDPLTFSDFDAFYTAHHALLHPTAWRSYYSTTFLTQPTTARFYRMPDLQDLPDSSSPLCLPRDNPNRNQI
;
A
#
# COMPACT_ATOMS: atom_id res chain seq x y z
N MET A 1 -8.78 15.17 0.41
CA MET A 1 -9.60 14.52 -0.62
C MET A 1 -10.34 15.53 -1.50
N ASP A 2 -9.94 15.60 -2.77
CA ASP A 2 -10.65 16.32 -3.84
C ASP A 2 -11.99 15.65 -4.19
N ASP A 3 -12.84 16.34 -4.95
CA ASP A 3 -14.20 15.86 -5.24
C ASP A 3 -14.23 14.67 -6.21
N GLU A 4 -13.19 14.53 -7.04
CA GLU A 4 -13.05 13.40 -7.98
C GLU A 4 -12.79 12.08 -7.23
N ALA A 5 -11.92 12.09 -6.21
CA ALA A 5 -11.71 10.93 -5.33
C ALA A 5 -12.99 10.49 -4.62
N LYS A 6 -13.78 11.44 -4.11
CA LYS A 6 -15.05 11.15 -3.43
C LYS A 6 -16.07 10.54 -4.39
N GLU A 7 -16.20 11.10 -5.59
CA GLU A 7 -17.09 10.57 -6.63
C GLU A 7 -16.66 9.16 -7.04
N PHE A 8 -15.36 8.93 -7.25
CA PHE A 8 -14.83 7.62 -7.57
C PHE A 8 -15.15 6.60 -6.47
N LEU A 9 -14.88 6.91 -5.20
CA LEU A 9 -15.18 6.02 -4.08
C LEU A 9 -16.68 5.74 -3.97
N ALA A 10 -17.54 6.75 -4.08
CA ALA A 10 -18.98 6.56 -4.05
C ALA A 10 -19.48 5.63 -5.16
N ASN A 11 -18.93 5.76 -6.37
CA ASN A 11 -19.27 4.90 -7.49
C ASN A 11 -18.78 3.45 -7.31
N VAL A 12 -17.58 3.27 -6.75
CA VAL A 12 -17.02 1.95 -6.46
C VAL A 12 -17.77 1.25 -5.32
N GLU A 13 -17.98 1.95 -4.19
CA GLU A 13 -18.71 1.43 -3.02
C GLU A 13 -20.19 1.17 -3.35
N GLY A 14 -20.78 1.98 -4.24
CA GLY A 14 -22.13 1.79 -4.78
C GLY A 14 -22.24 0.69 -5.85
N GLY A 15 -21.13 0.06 -6.25
CA GLY A 15 -21.10 -1.02 -7.24
C GLY A 15 -21.31 -0.59 -8.70
N ILE A 16 -21.21 0.71 -8.99
CA ILE A 16 -21.28 1.27 -10.35
C ILE A 16 -19.97 0.97 -11.10
N VAL A 17 -18.83 1.18 -10.43
CA VAL A 17 -17.50 0.85 -10.95
C VAL A 17 -17.08 -0.50 -10.34
N PRO A 18 -16.84 -1.54 -11.16
CA PRO A 18 -16.46 -2.84 -10.64
C PRO A 18 -15.00 -2.85 -10.19
N VAL A 19 -14.73 -3.55 -9.08
CA VAL A 19 -13.37 -3.82 -8.59
C VAL A 19 -12.99 -5.22 -9.01
N THR A 20 -12.09 -5.33 -9.99
CA THR A 20 -11.82 -6.60 -10.69
C THR A 20 -10.36 -7.00 -10.65
N CYS A 21 -9.46 -6.07 -10.34
CA CYS A 21 -8.03 -6.32 -10.34
C CYS A 21 -7.30 -5.63 -9.19
N HIS A 22 -6.04 -5.99 -9.02
CA HIS A 22 -5.12 -5.39 -8.05
C HIS A 22 -5.07 -3.86 -8.16
N ASP A 23 -4.98 -3.32 -9.37
CA ASP A 23 -4.82 -1.88 -9.59
C ASP A 23 -6.07 -1.10 -9.14
N ASP A 24 -7.27 -1.69 -9.24
CA ASP A 24 -8.50 -1.12 -8.71
C ASP A 24 -8.44 -1.02 -7.18
N VAL A 25 -8.04 -2.11 -6.51
CA VAL A 25 -7.86 -2.14 -5.04
C VAL A 25 -6.77 -1.16 -4.60
N LEU A 26 -5.69 -1.06 -5.36
CA LEU A 26 -4.59 -0.13 -5.10
C LEU A 26 -5.06 1.32 -5.18
N ARG A 27 -5.87 1.68 -6.18
CA ARG A 27 -6.42 3.04 -6.33
C ARG A 27 -7.36 3.41 -5.19
N ILE A 28 -8.20 2.48 -4.76
CA ILE A 28 -9.07 2.67 -3.59
C ILE A 28 -8.22 2.87 -2.33
N ALA A 29 -7.25 1.97 -2.09
CA ALA A 29 -6.37 2.02 -0.93
C ALA A 29 -5.52 3.30 -0.90
N TYR A 30 -5.07 3.80 -2.06
CA TYR A 30 -4.38 5.09 -2.18
C TYR A 30 -5.23 6.25 -1.66
N ILE A 31 -6.52 6.29 -2.00
CA ILE A 31 -7.44 7.34 -1.53
C ILE A 31 -7.71 7.19 -0.03
N TYR A 32 -7.97 5.97 0.45
CA TYR A 32 -8.17 5.74 1.88
C TYR A 32 -6.93 6.08 2.71
N ILE A 33 -5.72 5.84 2.19
CA ILE A 33 -4.48 6.21 2.86
C ILE A 33 -4.35 7.73 2.99
N ASP A 34 -4.65 8.50 1.95
CA ASP A 34 -4.67 9.97 2.03
C ASP A 34 -5.68 10.46 3.08
N GLU A 35 -6.83 9.78 3.20
CA GLU A 35 -7.84 10.14 4.19
C GLU A 35 -7.44 9.75 5.61
N GLU A 36 -7.02 8.51 5.84
CA GLU A 36 -6.96 7.94 7.19
C GLU A 36 -5.63 8.18 7.91
N LEU A 37 -4.49 8.14 7.20
CA LEU A 37 -3.16 8.33 7.83
C LEU A 37 -3.01 9.72 8.47
N TRP A 38 -3.67 10.74 7.92
CA TRP A 38 -3.59 12.12 8.40
C TRP A 38 -4.72 12.49 9.38
N HIS A 39 -5.81 11.73 9.40
CA HIS A 39 -6.97 11.98 10.27
C HIS A 39 -7.04 11.03 11.48
N GLY A 40 -6.02 10.19 11.69
CA GLY A 40 -5.84 9.39 12.90
C GLY A 40 -6.54 8.04 12.90
N GLN A 41 -7.02 7.58 11.74
CA GLN A 41 -7.48 6.21 11.55
C GLN A 41 -6.28 5.36 11.06
N GLY A 42 -6.07 4.22 11.69
CA GLY A 42 -4.86 3.44 11.50
C GLY A 42 -4.92 2.61 10.22
N VAL A 43 -3.78 2.07 9.79
CA VAL A 43 -3.70 1.12 8.67
C VAL A 43 -4.67 -0.06 8.80
N PHE A 44 -5.07 -0.42 10.02
CA PHE A 44 -6.02 -1.50 10.27
C PHE A 44 -7.46 -1.12 9.91
N ASP A 45 -7.86 0.15 10.06
CA ASP A 45 -9.21 0.61 9.75
C ASP A 45 -9.46 0.51 8.23
N ILE A 46 -8.48 0.93 7.43
CA ILE A 46 -8.44 0.74 5.97
C ILE A 46 -8.63 -0.73 5.59
N ILE A 47 -7.96 -1.66 6.29
CA ILE A 47 -8.09 -3.11 6.02
C ILE A 47 -9.51 -3.59 6.27
N GLU A 48 -10.11 -3.23 7.41
CA GLU A 48 -11.48 -3.63 7.72
C GLU A 48 -12.46 -3.05 6.68
N LYS A 49 -12.23 -1.81 6.22
CA LYS A 49 -13.03 -1.15 5.18
C LYS A 49 -12.93 -1.91 3.84
N LEU A 50 -11.72 -2.21 3.37
CA LEU A 50 -11.52 -3.01 2.16
C LEU A 50 -12.20 -4.37 2.28
N HIS A 51 -12.03 -5.06 3.41
CA HIS A 51 -12.59 -6.40 3.63
C HIS A 51 -14.12 -6.39 3.71
N ALA A 52 -14.73 -5.34 4.28
CA ALA A 52 -16.19 -5.18 4.33
C ALA A 52 -16.83 -5.09 2.94
N HIS A 53 -16.11 -4.53 1.97
CA HIS A 53 -16.52 -4.50 0.56
C HIS A 53 -16.08 -5.75 -0.23
N GLY A 54 -15.43 -6.72 0.42
CA GLY A 54 -14.95 -7.94 -0.21
C GLY A 54 -13.67 -7.77 -1.03
N TRP A 55 -12.96 -6.66 -0.83
CA TRP A 55 -11.71 -6.33 -1.53
C TRP A 55 -10.49 -6.77 -0.71
N SER A 56 -9.45 -7.16 -1.42
CA SER A 56 -8.20 -7.71 -0.87
C SER A 56 -7.14 -7.65 -1.96
N PHE A 57 -5.89 -7.42 -1.59
CA PHE A 57 -4.74 -7.52 -2.50
C PHE A 57 -4.36 -8.97 -2.79
N GLY A 58 -4.67 -9.88 -1.87
CA GLY A 58 -4.52 -11.31 -2.11
C GLY A 58 -5.61 -11.89 -3.00
N GLU A 59 -5.23 -12.86 -3.84
CA GLU A 59 -6.12 -13.63 -4.71
C GLU A 59 -6.13 -15.12 -4.33
N GLY A 60 -7.18 -15.84 -4.73
CA GLY A 60 -7.29 -17.28 -4.48
C GLY A 60 -7.19 -17.64 -2.99
N GLU A 61 -6.24 -18.50 -2.64
CA GLU A 61 -5.96 -18.91 -1.25
C GLU A 61 -5.37 -17.79 -0.38
N LEU A 62 -4.88 -16.72 -1.00
CA LEU A 62 -4.34 -15.54 -0.30
C LEU A 62 -5.39 -14.45 -0.11
N ARG A 63 -6.63 -14.63 -0.56
CA ARG A 63 -7.67 -13.62 -0.40
C ARG A 63 -7.97 -13.34 1.07
N PHE A 64 -8.07 -12.07 1.42
CA PHE A 64 -8.22 -11.56 2.80
C PHE A 64 -7.06 -11.94 3.72
N ASN A 65 -5.85 -12.06 3.16
CA ASN A 65 -4.64 -12.27 3.92
C ASN A 65 -4.15 -10.94 4.50
N ARG A 66 -4.37 -10.74 5.81
CA ARG A 66 -4.02 -9.48 6.49
C ARG A 66 -2.55 -9.13 6.38
N THR A 67 -1.63 -10.11 6.35
CA THR A 67 -0.21 -9.81 6.15
C THR A 67 0.03 -9.21 4.77
N LEU A 68 -0.54 -9.82 3.73
CA LEU A 68 -0.38 -9.35 2.36
C LEU A 68 -1.07 -7.99 2.14
N ASP A 69 -2.25 -7.81 2.70
CA ASP A 69 -2.99 -6.55 2.55
C ASP A 69 -2.27 -5.40 3.28
N ILE A 70 -1.78 -5.64 4.50
CA ILE A 70 -0.98 -4.66 5.25
C ILE A 70 0.36 -4.39 4.56
N PHE A 71 0.98 -5.39 3.93
CA PHE A 71 2.18 -5.20 3.13
C PHE A 71 1.95 -4.14 2.05
N TYR A 72 0.86 -4.23 1.28
CA TYR A 72 0.57 -3.25 0.24
C TYR A 72 0.23 -1.87 0.79
N LEU A 73 -0.55 -1.78 1.87
CA LEU A 73 -0.79 -0.49 2.52
C LEU A 73 0.50 0.17 3.03
N ALA A 74 1.43 -0.62 3.60
CA ALA A 74 2.74 -0.13 4.00
C ALA A 74 3.58 0.33 2.80
N GLN A 75 3.50 -0.35 1.65
CA GLN A 75 4.17 0.09 0.41
C GLN A 75 3.60 1.39 -0.13
N ILE A 76 2.27 1.57 -0.11
CA ILE A 76 1.64 2.84 -0.51
C ILE A 76 2.10 3.98 0.40
N ALA A 77 2.11 3.77 1.72
CA ALA A 77 2.60 4.77 2.67
C ALA A 77 4.08 5.12 2.42
N ALA A 78 4.94 4.11 2.19
CA ALA A 78 6.34 4.33 1.85
C ALA A 78 6.50 5.11 0.53
N ALA A 79 5.72 4.78 -0.50
CA ALA A 79 5.69 5.51 -1.76
C ALA A 79 5.20 6.95 -1.59
N TYR A 80 4.21 7.20 -0.73
CA TYR A 80 3.74 8.55 -0.37
C TYR A 80 4.88 9.38 0.23
N TYR A 81 5.60 8.81 1.20
CA TYR A 81 6.76 9.47 1.79
C TYR A 81 7.86 9.74 0.76
N ARG A 82 8.15 8.80 -0.15
CA ARG A 82 9.15 9.01 -1.21
C ARG A 82 8.73 10.13 -2.16
N TRP A 83 7.46 10.19 -2.53
CA TRP A 83 6.91 11.24 -3.39
C TRP A 83 7.04 12.63 -2.77
N THR A 84 6.56 12.81 -1.54
CA THR A 84 6.58 14.10 -0.84
C THR A 84 8.00 14.54 -0.45
N SER A 85 8.82 13.62 0.07
CA SER A 85 10.18 13.96 0.50
C SER A 85 11.21 14.15 -0.62
N GLN A 86 10.99 13.56 -1.81
CA GLN A 86 12.00 13.54 -2.89
C GLN A 86 11.57 14.26 -4.17
N LEU A 87 10.27 14.48 -4.42
CA LEU A 87 9.80 14.94 -5.75
C LEU A 87 9.02 16.26 -5.70
N ASN A 88 8.08 16.47 -4.79
CA ASN A 88 7.13 17.59 -4.86
C ASN A 88 7.06 18.50 -3.61
N GLY A 89 7.83 18.26 -2.56
CA GLY A 89 7.71 19.03 -1.31
C GLY A 89 6.44 18.68 -0.53
N ASP A 90 5.92 19.63 0.26
CA ASP A 90 4.73 19.44 1.10
C ASP A 90 3.39 19.50 0.32
N ASP A 91 3.43 19.51 -1.01
CA ASP A 91 2.20 19.53 -1.82
C ASP A 91 1.44 18.19 -1.66
N PRO A 92 0.15 18.24 -1.28
CA PRO A 92 -0.64 17.04 -1.04
C PRO A 92 -0.87 16.29 -2.36
N LEU A 93 -0.76 14.97 -2.30
CA LEU A 93 -1.12 14.09 -3.41
C LEU A 93 -2.63 14.20 -3.70
N THR A 94 -2.98 14.36 -4.98
CA THR A 94 -4.38 14.43 -5.44
C THR A 94 -4.80 13.11 -6.08
N PHE A 95 -6.10 12.94 -6.33
CA PHE A 95 -6.63 11.79 -7.06
C PHE A 95 -6.01 11.66 -8.46
N SER A 96 -5.81 12.79 -9.15
CA SER A 96 -5.23 12.83 -10.50
C SER A 96 -3.76 12.40 -10.54
N ASP A 97 -3.06 12.41 -9.40
CA ASP A 97 -1.66 12.01 -9.33
C ASP A 97 -1.47 10.49 -9.32
N PHE A 98 -2.53 9.70 -9.17
CA PHE A 98 -2.44 8.25 -9.00
C PHE A 98 -1.62 7.55 -10.09
N ASP A 99 -1.84 7.88 -11.37
CA ASP A 99 -1.14 7.22 -12.47
C ASP A 99 0.37 7.53 -12.48
N ALA A 100 0.73 8.78 -12.16
CA ALA A 100 2.13 9.20 -12.03
C ALA A 100 2.77 8.58 -10.79
N PHE A 101 2.05 8.55 -9.67
CA PHE A 101 2.45 7.91 -8.42
C PHE A 101 2.72 6.42 -8.60
N TYR A 102 1.79 5.71 -9.28
CA TYR A 102 1.91 4.30 -9.60
C TYR A 102 3.11 4.03 -10.50
N THR A 103 3.29 4.83 -11.55
CA THR A 103 4.43 4.70 -12.47
C THR A 103 5.76 4.88 -11.75
N ALA A 104 5.88 5.92 -10.91
CA ALA A 104 7.10 6.23 -10.18
C ALA A 104 7.47 5.15 -9.14
N HIS A 105 6.47 4.49 -8.56
CA HIS A 105 6.66 3.51 -7.48
C HIS A 105 6.25 2.09 -7.88
N HIS A 106 6.20 1.80 -9.18
CA HIS A 106 5.72 0.54 -9.72
C HIS A 106 6.42 -0.68 -9.09
N ALA A 107 7.73 -0.58 -8.83
CA ALA A 107 8.49 -1.66 -8.19
C ALA A 107 7.96 -2.05 -6.79
N LEU A 108 7.34 -1.11 -6.06
CA LEU A 108 6.73 -1.35 -4.75
C LEU A 108 5.28 -1.81 -4.87
N LEU A 109 4.55 -1.27 -5.85
CA LEU A 109 3.08 -1.35 -5.90
C LEU A 109 2.55 -2.43 -6.86
N HIS A 110 3.40 -2.98 -7.72
CA HIS A 110 3.01 -4.01 -8.69
C HIS A 110 2.40 -5.26 -8.00
N PRO A 111 1.42 -5.96 -8.62
CA PRO A 111 0.74 -7.12 -8.03
C PRO A 111 1.63 -8.29 -7.60
N THR A 112 2.86 -8.35 -8.12
CA THR A 112 3.84 -9.39 -7.78
C THR A 112 4.97 -8.92 -6.89
N ALA A 113 4.98 -7.65 -6.45
CA ALA A 113 6.04 -7.08 -5.64
C ALA A 113 6.26 -7.86 -4.33
N TRP A 114 5.19 -8.37 -3.73
CA TRP A 114 5.24 -9.16 -2.49
C TRP A 114 6.11 -10.43 -2.60
N ARG A 115 6.28 -10.98 -3.81
CA ARG A 115 7.01 -12.25 -4.02
C ARG A 115 8.50 -12.17 -3.70
N SER A 116 9.07 -10.96 -3.68
CA SER A 116 10.45 -10.75 -3.26
C SER A 116 10.61 -10.86 -1.74
N TYR A 117 9.53 -10.65 -0.98
CA TYR A 117 9.54 -10.50 0.48
C TYR A 117 8.93 -11.72 1.19
N TYR A 118 7.91 -12.32 0.59
CA TYR A 118 7.19 -13.43 1.20
C TYR A 118 7.19 -14.69 0.34
N SER A 119 7.32 -15.83 0.99
CA SER A 119 7.00 -17.12 0.37
C SER A 119 5.50 -17.42 0.48
N THR A 120 4.93 -18.07 -0.55
CA THR A 120 3.51 -18.49 -0.52
C THR A 120 3.23 -19.41 0.67
N THR A 121 4.13 -20.36 0.95
CA THR A 121 4.01 -21.30 2.09
C THR A 121 3.94 -20.57 3.43
N PHE A 122 4.62 -19.43 3.56
CA PHE A 122 4.56 -18.63 4.78
C PHE A 122 3.26 -17.84 4.88
N LEU A 123 2.82 -17.23 3.77
CA LEU A 123 1.57 -16.47 3.73
C LEU A 123 0.32 -17.33 3.97
N THR A 124 0.31 -18.59 3.53
CA THR A 124 -0.82 -19.50 3.71
C THR A 124 -0.94 -20.06 5.13
N GLN A 125 0.04 -19.80 6.02
CA GLN A 125 -0.07 -20.20 7.41
C GLN A 125 -1.22 -19.45 8.11
N PRO A 126 -2.09 -20.14 8.89
CA PRO A 126 -3.25 -19.51 9.52
C PRO A 126 -2.90 -18.30 10.40
N THR A 127 -1.73 -18.32 11.05
CA THR A 127 -1.24 -17.20 11.86
C THR A 127 -0.85 -16.00 11.01
N THR A 128 -0.15 -16.23 9.91
CA THR A 128 0.31 -15.18 8.98
C THR A 128 -0.86 -14.56 8.22
N ALA A 129 -1.82 -15.38 7.80
CA ALA A 129 -3.02 -14.88 7.13
C ALA A 129 -3.89 -13.98 8.05
N ARG A 130 -3.86 -14.21 9.36
CA ARG A 130 -4.70 -13.49 10.34
C ARG A 130 -4.01 -12.34 11.05
N PHE A 131 -2.70 -12.39 11.19
CA PHE A 131 -1.94 -11.38 11.92
C PHE A 131 -0.78 -10.95 11.05
N TYR A 132 -0.53 -9.64 11.00
CA TYR A 132 0.63 -9.12 10.29
C TYR A 132 1.91 -9.81 10.78
N ARG A 133 2.69 -10.33 9.83
CA ARG A 133 4.03 -10.87 10.05
C ARG A 133 5.02 -10.14 9.16
N MET A 134 6.24 -9.97 9.65
CA MET A 134 7.32 -9.47 8.80
C MET A 134 7.65 -10.47 7.68
N PRO A 135 8.23 -9.98 6.56
CA PRO A 135 8.77 -10.81 5.48
C PRO A 135 9.66 -11.97 5.95
N ASP A 136 9.55 -13.13 5.29
CA ASP A 136 10.40 -14.30 5.54
C ASP A 136 11.57 -14.45 4.55
N LEU A 137 11.58 -13.72 3.43
CA LEU A 137 12.61 -13.81 2.39
C LEU A 137 13.60 -12.64 2.42
N GLN A 138 13.10 -11.40 2.46
CA GLN A 138 13.91 -10.18 2.40
C GLN A 138 13.29 -9.10 3.29
N ASP A 139 14.12 -8.24 3.89
CA ASP A 139 13.62 -7.07 4.62
C ASP A 139 12.83 -6.15 3.70
N LEU A 140 11.86 -5.41 4.25
CA LEU A 140 11.15 -4.38 3.50
C LEU A 140 12.12 -3.31 2.97
N PRO A 141 11.76 -2.62 1.87
CA PRO A 141 12.53 -1.49 1.38
C PRO A 141 12.84 -0.51 2.50
N ASP A 142 14.07 0.01 2.53
CA ASP A 142 14.55 0.99 3.51
C ASP A 142 14.58 0.49 4.98
N SER A 143 14.36 -0.81 5.20
CA SER A 143 14.43 -1.48 6.51
C SER A 143 15.69 -2.33 6.72
N SER A 144 16.60 -2.36 5.74
CA SER A 144 17.85 -3.14 5.80
C SER A 144 18.98 -2.48 6.61
N SER A 145 18.74 -1.29 7.17
CA SER A 145 19.73 -0.60 7.99
C SER A 145 19.97 -1.35 9.32
N PRO A 146 21.22 -1.56 9.73
CA PRO A 146 21.51 -2.19 11.00
C PRO A 146 20.85 -1.44 12.17
N LEU A 147 20.28 -2.19 13.11
CA LEU A 147 19.73 -1.62 14.33
C LEU A 147 20.80 -0.77 15.02
N CYS A 148 20.41 0.43 15.45
CA CYS A 148 21.27 1.42 16.12
C CYS A 148 22.34 2.09 15.27
N LEU A 149 22.32 1.94 13.94
CA LEU A 149 23.11 2.78 13.03
C LEU A 149 22.20 3.76 12.28
N PRO A 150 22.68 4.99 11.99
CA PRO A 150 21.97 5.92 11.11
C PRO A 150 21.68 5.24 9.76
N ARG A 151 20.49 5.48 9.21
CA ARG A 151 20.13 4.96 7.88
C ARG A 151 21.09 5.51 6.83
N ASP A 152 21.78 4.63 6.12
CA ASP A 152 22.58 5.00 4.95
C ASP A 152 21.63 5.33 3.80
N ASN A 153 21.46 6.62 3.51
CA ASN A 153 20.67 7.10 2.39
C ASN A 153 21.62 7.36 1.21
N PRO A 154 21.74 6.47 0.21
CA PRO A 154 22.72 6.63 -0.88
C PRO A 154 22.48 7.88 -1.74
N ASN A 155 21.29 8.50 -1.63
CA ASN A 155 20.92 9.71 -2.38
C ASN A 155 21.25 11.04 -1.66
N ARG A 156 21.96 11.02 -0.52
CA ARG A 156 22.28 12.26 0.23
C ARG A 156 23.51 13.03 -0.26
N ASN A 157 24.23 12.52 -1.26
CA ASN A 157 25.54 13.04 -1.70
C ASN A 157 25.59 13.46 -3.18
N GLN A 158 24.50 13.96 -3.75
CA GLN A 158 24.55 14.69 -5.02
C GLN A 158 23.86 16.06 -4.86
N ILE A 159 24.66 17.04 -4.41
CA ILE A 159 24.42 18.47 -4.60
C ILE A 159 25.60 18.98 -5.43
#